data_AF-E1Z8B4-F1
#
_entry.id   AF-E1Z8B4-F1
#
_cell.length_a   1.000
_cell.length_b   1.000
_cell.length_c   1.000
_cell.angle_alpha   90.00
_cell.angle_beta   90.00
_cell.angle_gamma   90.00
#
_symmetry.space_group_name_H-M   'P 1'
#
loop_
_entity.id
_entity.type
_entity.pdbx_description
1 polymer ?
#
loop_
_entity_poly.entity_id
_entity_poly.type
_entity_poly.pdbx_seq_one_letter_code
_entity_poly.pdbx_strand_id
1 'polypeptide(L)'
;MHGGARQRTALTPAPPLASPCRRFAIVQPMSDHSKLEVQREGLDLLRSIKGTVCPVAVIGPYRSGKSFTLNQLMGVACDEGFGVGHTRLTQTKGVWVWGEPVPVELPSGETTHLLFVDTEGFESTGKADVYDDRIFALSALISQV
;
A
#
# COMPACT_ATOMS: atom_id res chain seq x y z
N MET A 1 25.61 1.73 41.21
CA MET A 1 25.66 1.65 39.73
C MET A 1 24.80 0.45 39.29
N HIS A 2 23.62 0.69 38.74
CA HIS A 2 22.75 -0.35 38.17
C HIS A 2 22.30 0.14 36.80
N GLY A 3 23.06 -0.20 35.75
CA GLY A 3 22.71 0.08 34.36
C GLY A 3 21.87 -1.07 33.82
N GLY A 4 20.55 -0.89 33.80
CA GLY A 4 19.64 -1.80 33.10
C GLY A 4 19.79 -1.64 31.58
N ALA A 5 20.45 -2.60 30.93
CA ALA A 5 20.51 -2.67 29.48
C ALA A 5 19.13 -3.05 28.94
N ARG A 6 18.43 -2.08 28.33
CA ARG A 6 17.25 -2.35 27.51
C ARG A 6 17.69 -3.19 26.31
N GLN A 7 17.30 -4.47 26.28
CA GLN A 7 17.41 -5.28 25.08
C GLN A 7 16.59 -4.60 23.98
N ARG A 8 17.30 -4.17 22.93
CA ARG A 8 16.67 -3.72 21.69
C ARG A 8 16.12 -4.97 21.02
N THR A 9 14.80 -5.13 21.04
CA THR A 9 14.13 -6.11 20.19
C THR A 9 14.47 -5.76 18.75
N ALA A 10 15.35 -6.54 18.12
CA ALA A 10 15.64 -6.39 16.71
C ALA A 10 14.33 -6.62 15.94
N LEU A 11 13.91 -5.65 15.14
CA LEU A 11 12.86 -5.86 14.16
C LEU A 11 13.37 -6.96 13.21
N THR A 12 12.74 -8.13 13.26
CA THR A 12 13.02 -9.20 12.32
C THR A 12 12.75 -8.65 10.92
N PRO A 13 13.67 -8.80 9.95
CA PRO A 13 13.43 -8.33 8.59
C PRO A 13 12.17 -9.00 8.04
N ALA A 14 11.35 -8.22 7.35
CA ALA A 14 10.14 -8.75 6.72
C ALA A 14 10.53 -9.89 5.79
N PRO A 15 9.80 -11.02 5.79
CA PRO A 15 10.10 -12.13 4.90
C PRO A 15 10.03 -11.63 3.44
N PRO A 16 10.93 -12.10 2.56
CA PRO A 16 10.90 -11.71 1.16
C PRO A 16 9.55 -12.08 0.54
N LEU A 17 8.95 -11.11 -0.17
CA LEU A 17 7.68 -11.31 -0.89
C LEU A 17 7.83 -12.47 -1.86
N ALA A 18 6.93 -13.46 -1.77
CA ALA A 18 6.95 -14.65 -2.62
C ALA A 18 6.71 -14.34 -4.12
N SER A 19 6.24 -13.14 -4.47
CA SER A 19 6.03 -12.68 -5.85
C SER A 19 5.90 -11.14 -5.93
N PRO A 20 7.01 -10.39 -6.04
CA PRO A 20 6.98 -8.92 -6.03
C PRO A 20 6.38 -8.29 -7.30
N CYS A 21 6.17 -9.04 -8.39
CA CYS A 21 5.76 -8.47 -9.69
C CYS A 21 4.26 -8.26 -9.91
N ARG A 22 3.37 -8.59 -8.96
CA ARG A 22 1.91 -8.44 -9.16
C ARG A 22 1.36 -7.25 -8.39
N ARG A 23 0.51 -6.48 -9.07
CA ARG A 23 -0.20 -5.35 -8.49
C ARG A 23 -1.68 -5.46 -8.82
N PHE A 24 -2.50 -5.19 -7.82
CA PHE A 24 -3.95 -5.34 -7.91
C PHE A 24 -4.59 -4.00 -7.59
N ALA A 25 -5.27 -3.41 -8.56
CA ALA A 25 -6.10 -2.25 -8.27
C ALA A 25 -7.27 -2.69 -7.38
N ILE A 26 -7.57 -1.92 -6.32
CA ILE A 26 -8.77 -2.08 -5.49
C ILE A 26 -9.87 -1.19 -6.03
N VAL A 27 -9.53 0.07 -6.31
CA VAL A 27 -10.41 1.02 -6.99
C VAL A 27 -9.65 1.82 -8.03
N GLN A 28 -10.35 2.24 -9.08
CA GLN A 28 -9.84 3.17 -10.09
C GLN A 28 -10.88 4.25 -10.40
N PRO A 29 -10.46 5.44 -10.84
CA PRO A 29 -11.40 6.44 -11.34
C PRO A 29 -12.10 5.93 -12.61
N MET A 30 -13.39 6.22 -12.75
CA MET A 30 -14.00 6.23 -14.07
C MET A 30 -13.35 7.30 -14.96
N SER A 31 -13.55 7.22 -16.28
CA SER A 31 -12.90 8.12 -17.25
C SER A 31 -13.13 9.61 -17.00
N ASP A 32 -14.25 9.97 -16.37
CA ASP A 32 -14.64 11.33 -16.01
C ASP A 32 -14.24 11.73 -14.58
N HIS A 33 -13.56 10.85 -13.85
CA HIS A 33 -13.19 11.01 -12.43
C HIS A 33 -14.37 11.27 -11.49
N SER A 34 -15.61 11.06 -11.95
CA SER A 34 -16.83 11.36 -11.19
C SER A 34 -17.15 10.31 -10.14
N LYS A 35 -16.55 9.11 -10.24
CA LYS A 35 -16.73 7.97 -9.33
C LYS A 35 -15.46 7.12 -9.25
N LEU A 36 -15.39 6.34 -8.18
CA LEU A 36 -14.44 5.23 -8.03
C LEU A 36 -15.16 3.93 -8.37
N GLU A 37 -14.55 3.12 -9.24
CA GLU A 37 -15.02 1.79 -9.58
C GLU A 37 -14.17 0.73 -8.89
N VAL A 38 -14.84 -0.18 -8.18
CA VAL A 38 -14.20 -1.32 -7.53
C VAL A 38 -13.69 -2.28 -8.59
N GLN A 39 -12.41 -2.62 -8.49
CA GLN A 39 -11.74 -3.50 -9.42
C GLN A 39 -11.84 -4.94 -8.93
N ARG A 40 -12.37 -5.80 -9.80
CA ARG A 40 -12.72 -7.18 -9.44
C ARG A 40 -11.53 -8.00 -8.99
N GLU A 41 -10.38 -7.86 -9.65
CA GLU A 41 -9.18 -8.63 -9.32
C GLU A 41 -8.67 -8.31 -7.91
N GLY A 42 -8.60 -7.03 -7.54
CA GLY A 42 -8.21 -6.63 -6.18
C GLY A 42 -9.26 -7.00 -5.14
N LEU A 43 -10.54 -6.93 -5.47
CA LEU A 43 -11.61 -7.39 -4.56
C LEU A 43 -11.53 -8.89 -4.30
N ASP A 44 -11.28 -9.69 -5.33
CA ASP A 44 -11.16 -11.14 -5.22
C ASP A 44 -9.88 -11.53 -4.44
N LEU A 45 -8.77 -10.79 -4.62
CA LEU A 45 -7.59 -10.91 -3.78
C LEU A 45 -7.94 -10.67 -2.30
N LEU A 46 -8.56 -9.54 -1.97
CA LEU A 46 -8.91 -9.20 -0.58
C LEU A 46 -9.84 -10.25 0.05
N ARG A 47 -10.79 -10.81 -0.71
CA ARG A 47 -11.70 -11.88 -0.25
C ARG A 47 -11.02 -13.23 -0.04
N SER A 48 -9.89 -13.47 -0.72
CA SER A 48 -9.13 -14.70 -0.59
C SER A 48 -8.41 -14.80 0.75
N ILE A 49 -8.09 -13.66 1.38
CA ILE A 49 -7.39 -13.59 2.66
C ILE A 49 -8.26 -14.17 3.77
N LYS A 50 -7.68 -15.05 4.59
CA LYS A 50 -8.34 -15.66 5.74
C LYS A 50 -7.67 -15.17 7.01
N GLY A 51 -8.43 -14.53 7.89
CA GLY A 51 -7.92 -14.01 9.16
C GLY A 51 -7.69 -12.50 9.13
N THR A 52 -6.87 -12.02 10.06
CA THR A 52 -6.64 -10.59 10.29
C THR A 52 -5.79 -10.00 9.17
N VAL A 53 -6.15 -8.80 8.74
CA VAL A 53 -5.43 -8.03 7.71
C VAL A 53 -4.72 -6.85 8.38
N CYS A 54 -3.46 -6.62 8.02
CA CYS A 54 -2.65 -5.50 8.47
C CYS A 54 -2.24 -4.65 7.25
N PRO A 55 -3.00 -3.60 6.92
CA PRO A 55 -2.68 -2.74 5.79
C PRO A 55 -1.60 -1.71 6.17
N VAL A 56 -0.59 -1.57 5.31
CA VAL A 56 0.42 -0.51 5.33
C VAL A 56 0.17 0.39 4.13
N ALA A 57 -0.53 1.51 4.37
CA ALA A 57 -0.87 2.47 3.34
C ALA A 57 0.05 3.70 3.39
N VAL A 58 0.49 4.18 2.24
CA VAL A 58 1.17 5.48 2.12
C VAL A 58 0.28 6.44 1.32
N ILE A 59 -0.10 7.54 1.96
CA ILE A 59 -1.03 8.56 1.44
C ILE A 59 -0.31 9.91 1.42
N GLY A 60 -0.49 10.70 0.38
CA GLY A 60 0.23 11.97 0.23
C GLY A 60 0.18 12.58 -1.17
N PRO A 61 0.73 13.80 -1.34
CA PRO A 61 0.65 14.56 -2.59
C PRO A 61 1.24 13.81 -3.79
N TYR A 62 0.89 14.25 -4.99
CA TYR A 62 1.52 13.77 -6.21
C TYR A 62 3.05 14.01 -6.18
N ARG A 63 3.82 12.97 -6.56
CA ARG A 63 5.29 12.97 -6.61
C ARG A 63 6.00 13.20 -5.26
N SER A 64 5.37 12.83 -4.15
CA SER A 64 6.00 12.88 -2.82
C SER A 64 6.88 11.66 -2.46
N GLY A 65 7.09 10.72 -3.39
CA GLY A 65 7.92 9.53 -3.16
C GLY A 65 7.20 8.34 -2.49
N LYS A 66 5.87 8.32 -2.44
CA LYS A 66 5.07 7.27 -1.78
C LYS A 66 5.44 5.84 -2.21
N SER A 67 5.40 5.60 -3.52
CA SER A 67 5.69 4.29 -4.09
C SER A 67 7.15 3.87 -3.86
N PHE A 68 8.07 4.84 -3.83
CA PHE A 68 9.47 4.61 -3.43
C PHE A 68 9.56 4.20 -1.95
N THR A 69 8.87 4.91 -1.04
CA THR A 69 8.81 4.53 0.38
C THR A 69 8.29 3.11 0.58
N LEU A 70 7.26 2.71 -0.16
CA LEU A 70 6.75 1.33 -0.10
C LEU A 70 7.78 0.31 -0.61
N ASN A 71 8.52 0.60 -1.69
CA ASN A 71 9.60 -0.27 -2.15
C ASN A 71 10.67 -0.48 -1.08
N GLN A 72 11.05 0.62 -0.38
CA GLN A 72 12.00 0.55 0.72
C GLN A 72 11.48 -0.30 1.89
N LEU A 73 10.19 -0.23 2.21
CA LEU A 73 9.57 -1.03 3.27
C LEU A 73 9.48 -2.52 2.88
N MET A 74 9.20 -2.80 1.61
CA MET A 74 9.18 -4.17 1.07
C MET A 74 10.58 -4.77 0.90
N GLY A 75 11.63 -3.95 0.90
CA GLY A 75 13.00 -4.40 0.68
C GLY A 75 13.27 -4.86 -0.76
N VAL A 76 12.44 -4.44 -1.72
CA VAL A 76 12.55 -4.81 -3.15
C VAL A 76 13.29 -3.74 -3.95
N ALA A 77 13.99 -4.15 -5.01
CA ALA A 77 14.62 -3.21 -5.92
C ALA A 77 13.58 -2.40 -6.73
N CYS A 78 13.96 -1.22 -7.23
CA CYS A 78 13.04 -0.30 -7.92
C CYS A 78 12.42 -0.88 -9.21
N ASP A 79 13.00 -1.93 -9.78
CA ASP A 79 12.54 -2.68 -10.94
C ASP A 79 11.65 -3.88 -10.58
N GLU A 80 11.62 -4.28 -9.31
CA GLU A 80 10.79 -5.37 -8.77
C GLU A 80 9.60 -4.85 -7.95
N GLY A 81 9.66 -3.59 -7.50
CA GLY A 81 8.59 -2.92 -6.76
C GLY A 81 7.71 -1.99 -7.61
N PHE A 82 7.04 -1.04 -6.96
CA PHE A 82 6.27 0.00 -7.64
C PHE A 82 7.15 0.71 -8.67
N GLY A 83 6.67 0.79 -9.92
CA GLY A 83 7.37 1.49 -10.98
C GLY A 83 7.53 2.97 -10.65
N VAL A 84 8.76 3.39 -10.37
CA VAL A 84 9.13 4.78 -10.08
C VAL A 84 9.69 5.44 -11.34
N GLY A 85 8.93 6.34 -11.95
CA GLY A 85 9.30 7.05 -13.17
C GLY A 85 9.39 8.57 -12.97
N HIS A 86 10.24 9.22 -13.76
CA HIS A 86 10.39 10.69 -13.75
C HIS A 86 9.40 11.41 -14.69
N THR A 87 8.52 10.68 -15.37
CA THR A 87 7.59 11.21 -16.37
C THR A 87 6.35 11.86 -15.73
N ARG A 88 5.76 12.85 -16.42
CA ARG A 88 4.58 13.61 -15.96
C ARG A 88 3.28 12.81 -15.93
N LEU A 89 3.27 11.57 -16.43
CA LEU A 89 2.10 10.70 -16.40
C LEU A 89 1.97 10.08 -15.00
N THR A 90 0.82 10.26 -14.35
CA THR A 90 0.53 9.61 -13.08
C THR A 90 0.62 8.10 -13.24
N GLN A 91 1.62 7.47 -12.61
CA GLN A 91 1.84 6.02 -12.75
C GLN A 91 0.83 5.18 -11.96
N THR A 92 0.24 5.76 -10.91
CA THR A 92 -0.76 5.13 -10.04
C THR A 92 -2.07 5.92 -10.12
N LYS A 93 -3.15 5.28 -10.60
CA LYS A 93 -4.51 5.83 -10.62
C LYS A 93 -5.40 5.04 -9.66
N GLY A 94 -6.06 5.68 -8.70
CA GLY A 94 -6.85 5.00 -7.67
C GLY A 94 -6.02 4.42 -6.51
N VAL A 95 -6.42 3.26 -5.98
CA VAL A 95 -5.79 2.58 -4.83
C VAL A 95 -5.40 1.16 -5.21
N TRP A 96 -4.19 0.73 -4.83
CA TRP A 96 -3.58 -0.52 -5.29
C TRP A 96 -2.99 -1.31 -4.12
N VAL A 97 -3.13 -2.63 -4.17
CA VAL A 97 -2.34 -3.58 -3.38
C VAL A 97 -1.14 -4.05 -4.19
N TRP A 98 0.01 -4.17 -3.53
CA TRP A 98 1.22 -4.72 -4.12
C TRP A 98 1.60 -6.06 -3.53
N GLY A 99 1.96 -7.00 -4.41
CA GLY A 99 2.28 -8.37 -4.07
C GLY A 99 1.07 -9.16 -3.58
N GLU A 100 1.36 -10.36 -3.10
CA GLU A 100 0.40 -11.20 -2.39
C GLU A 100 0.43 -10.87 -0.89
N PRO A 101 -0.69 -11.03 -0.16
CA PRO A 101 -0.74 -10.82 1.29
C PRO A 101 0.33 -11.65 2.01
N VAL A 102 1.18 -10.99 2.80
CA VAL A 102 2.30 -11.65 3.48
C VAL A 102 1.86 -12.14 4.85
N PRO A 103 1.86 -13.45 5.13
CA PRO A 103 1.58 -13.95 6.47
C PRO A 103 2.70 -13.54 7.42
N VAL A 104 2.34 -12.96 8.55
CA VAL A 104 3.24 -12.55 9.63
C VAL A 104 2.71 -13.14 10.93
N GLU A 105 3.54 -13.93 11.60
CA GLU A 105 3.24 -14.46 12.93
C GLU A 105 3.57 -13.40 13.98
N LEU A 106 2.55 -13.00 14.76
CA LEU A 106 2.69 -12.04 15.85
C LEU A 106 3.28 -12.73 17.09
N PRO A 107 3.88 -11.97 18.03
CA PRO A 107 4.35 -12.53 19.31
C PRO A 107 3.26 -13.25 20.14
N SER A 108 1.98 -12.96 19.87
CA SER A 108 0.83 -13.64 20.45
C SER A 108 0.59 -15.05 19.89
N GLY A 109 1.26 -15.45 18.82
CA GLY A 109 1.01 -16.68 18.06
C GLY A 109 -0.10 -16.57 17.02
N GLU A 110 -0.72 -15.39 16.85
CA GLU A 110 -1.70 -15.15 15.80
C GLU A 110 -1.00 -14.85 14.47
N THR A 111 -1.53 -15.38 13.36
CA THR A 111 -1.09 -15.00 12.01
C THR A 111 -1.94 -13.85 11.48
N THR A 112 -1.29 -12.77 11.05
CA THR A 112 -1.91 -11.65 10.32
C THR A 112 -1.37 -11.55 8.91
N HIS A 113 -2.10 -10.92 8.01
CA HIS A 113 -1.74 -10.75 6.61
C HIS A 113 -1.38 -9.31 6.31
N LEU A 114 -0.09 -9.04 6.10
CA LEU A 114 0.43 -7.73 5.74
C LEU A 114 0.10 -7.40 4.27
N LEU A 115 -0.45 -6.21 4.03
CA LEU A 115 -0.77 -5.71 2.70
C LEU A 115 -0.12 -4.34 2.49
N PHE A 116 0.66 -4.18 1.42
CA PHE A 116 1.20 -2.88 1.03
C PHE A 116 0.23 -2.17 0.09
N VAL A 117 -0.21 -0.97 0.47
CA VAL A 117 -1.22 -0.22 -0.25
C VAL A 117 -0.63 1.10 -0.76
N ASP A 118 -0.57 1.26 -2.08
CA ASP A 118 -0.19 2.52 -2.73
C ASP A 118 -1.40 3.27 -3.26
N THR A 119 -1.32 4.59 -3.22
CA THR A 119 -2.44 5.48 -3.49
C THR A 119 -2.06 6.51 -4.54
N GLU A 120 -3.02 6.89 -5.36
CA GLU A 120 -2.85 8.02 -6.26
C GLU A 120 -2.57 9.30 -5.43
N GLY A 121 -1.59 10.08 -5.88
CA GLY A 121 -1.30 11.36 -5.26
C GLY A 121 -2.36 12.42 -5.56
N PHE A 122 -2.78 13.12 -4.52
CA PHE A 122 -3.64 14.29 -4.59
C PHE A 122 -2.87 15.55 -5.05
N GLU A 123 -3.61 16.62 -5.38
CA GLU A 123 -3.08 17.91 -5.88
C GLU A 123 -2.37 17.81 -7.23
N SER A 124 -2.66 16.76 -8.01
CA SER A 124 -2.22 16.72 -9.40
C SER A 124 -3.03 17.74 -10.21
N THR A 125 -2.33 18.65 -10.91
CA THR A 125 -2.94 19.69 -11.75
C THR A 125 -4.08 19.14 -12.62
N GLY A 126 -5.28 19.70 -12.46
CA GLY A 126 -6.46 19.39 -13.31
C GLY A 126 -7.45 18.35 -12.76
N LYS A 127 -7.34 17.91 -11.50
CA LYS A 127 -8.33 17.04 -10.85
C LYS A 127 -9.32 17.84 -10.01
N ALA A 128 -10.56 17.36 -9.93
CA ALA A 128 -11.57 17.91 -9.03
C ALA A 128 -11.24 17.57 -7.58
N ASP A 129 -11.35 18.55 -6.67
CA ASP A 129 -11.11 18.40 -5.22
C ASP A 129 -11.82 17.17 -4.64
N VAL A 130 -13.05 16.92 -5.09
CA VAL A 130 -13.90 15.79 -4.66
C VAL A 130 -13.29 14.42 -5.00
N TYR A 131 -12.52 14.30 -6.08
CA TYR A 131 -11.87 13.03 -6.42
C TYR A 131 -10.73 12.72 -5.44
N ASP A 132 -9.88 13.71 -5.19
CA ASP A 132 -8.75 13.57 -4.28
C ASP A 132 -9.25 13.33 -2.84
N ASP A 133 -10.34 13.98 -2.43
CA ASP A 133 -11.02 13.71 -1.14
C ASP A 133 -11.47 12.25 -1.00
N ARG A 134 -11.99 11.65 -2.07
CA ARG A 134 -12.43 10.24 -2.05
C ARG A 134 -11.26 9.27 -1.97
N ILE A 135 -10.16 9.55 -2.69
CA ILE A 135 -8.94 8.76 -2.57
C ILE A 135 -8.39 8.85 -1.15
N PHE A 136 -8.32 10.06 -0.59
CA PHE A 136 -7.88 10.27 0.79
C PHE A 136 -8.78 9.53 1.79
N ALA A 137 -10.09 9.75 1.74
CA ALA A 137 -11.05 9.15 2.65
C ALA A 137 -11.02 7.61 2.60
N LEU A 138 -11.04 7.03 1.39
CA LEU A 138 -10.98 5.57 1.24
C LEU A 138 -9.66 5.01 1.76
N SER A 139 -8.53 5.66 1.44
CA SER A 139 -7.21 5.18 1.87
C SER A 139 -7.04 5.28 3.38
N ALA A 140 -7.56 6.34 3.99
CA ALA A 140 -7.58 6.50 5.44
C ALA A 140 -8.42 5.40 6.12
N LEU A 141 -9.59 5.08 5.58
CA LEU A 141 -10.43 3.98 6.07
C LEU A 141 -9.76 2.61 5.91
N ILE A 142 -9.08 2.36 4.79
CA ILE A 142 -8.33 1.11 4.57
C ILE A 142 -7.16 1.02 5.55
N SER A 143 -6.52 2.13 5.90
CA SER A 143 -5.37 2.16 6.81
C SER A 143 -5.73 1.97 8.29
N GLN A 144 -7.02 1.97 8.65
CA GLN A 144 -7.44 1.78 10.04
C GLN A 144 -7.39 0.32 10.44
N VAL A 145 -6.85 0.10 11.63
CA VAL A 145 -6.69 -1.21 12.29
C VAL A 145 -7.49 -1.20 13.58
#